data_AF-A0A9P4MNY5-F1
#
_entry.id   AF-A0A9P4MNY5-F1
#
_cell.length_a   1.000
_cell.length_b   1.000
_cell.length_c   1.000
_cell.angle_alpha   90.00
_cell.angle_beta   90.00
_cell.angle_gamma   90.00
#
_symmetry.space_group_name_H-M   'P 1'
#
loop_
_entity.id
_entity.type
_entity.pdbx_description
1 polymer ?
#
loop_
_entity_poly.entity_id
_entity_poly.type
_entity_poly.pdbx_seq_one_letter_code
_entity_poly.pdbx_strand_id
1 'polypeptide(L)'
;MQITLAVLSALAATAFAGTANVVNRCNQPAYLTITRSDQTTQTYTLAAGQGQYHEVIKGQGNSYGVTLDPNYYSPNTPKLIWGVSDVPPTLYYSVNTVDGNPFANLGFSLVTSDSTCSGVNSPDARTRTCGDGAQLTLNLC
;
A
#
# COMPACT_ATOMS: atom_id res chain seq x y z
N MET A 1 -15.89 35.61 -44.46
CA MET A 1 -15.60 34.24 -43.98
C MET A 1 -14.69 34.39 -42.75
N GLN A 2 -15.23 34.32 -41.54
CA GLN A 2 -14.47 34.48 -40.29
C GLN A 2 -14.20 33.11 -39.69
N ILE A 3 -12.93 32.80 -39.44
CA ILE A 3 -12.48 31.57 -38.78
C ILE A 3 -12.32 31.91 -37.30
N THR A 4 -13.22 31.40 -36.45
CA THR A 4 -13.11 31.54 -34.99
C THR A 4 -12.20 30.43 -34.47
N LEU A 5 -10.94 30.75 -34.12
CA LEU A 5 -10.06 29.83 -33.40
C LEU A 5 -10.55 29.71 -31.95
N ALA A 6 -11.20 28.59 -31.62
CA ALA A 6 -11.46 28.20 -30.25
C ALA A 6 -10.15 27.64 -29.65
N VAL A 7 -9.51 28.40 -28.76
CA VAL A 7 -8.37 27.92 -27.99
C VAL A 7 -8.90 27.07 -26.85
N LEU A 8 -8.86 25.75 -27.01
CA LEU A 8 -9.06 24.81 -25.90
C LEU A 8 -7.82 24.84 -25.00
N SER A 9 -7.91 25.57 -23.89
CA SER A 9 -6.96 25.45 -22.79
C SER A 9 -7.14 24.08 -22.13
N ALA A 10 -6.35 23.09 -22.56
CA ALA A 10 -6.22 21.82 -21.88
C ALA A 10 -5.54 22.05 -20.52
N LEU A 11 -6.31 22.00 -19.43
CA LEU A 11 -5.75 21.86 -18.09
C LEU A 11 -5.08 20.48 -18.05
N ALA A 12 -3.75 20.45 -18.15
CA ALA A 12 -3.01 19.23 -17.87
C ALA A 12 -3.27 18.85 -16.41
N ALA A 13 -4.00 17.75 -16.20
CA ALA A 13 -4.17 17.19 -14.87
C ALA A 13 -2.77 16.80 -14.37
N THR A 14 -2.29 17.49 -13.34
CA THR A 14 -1.05 17.11 -12.65
C THR A 14 -1.34 15.83 -11.88
N ALA A 15 -0.75 14.73 -12.33
CA ALA A 15 -0.78 13.47 -11.58
C ALA A 15 -0.06 13.66 -10.23
N PHE A 16 -0.71 13.28 -9.14
CA PHE A 16 -0.13 13.29 -7.80
C PHE A 16 0.20 11.86 -7.43
N ALA A 17 1.47 11.53 -7.17
CA ALA A 17 1.80 10.18 -6.74
C ALA A 17 1.16 9.87 -5.37
N GLY A 18 0.58 8.67 -5.23
CA GLY A 18 0.03 8.21 -3.96
C GLY A 18 1.12 7.98 -2.90
N THR A 19 0.71 7.82 -1.64
CA THR A 19 1.64 7.48 -0.55
C THR A 19 1.27 6.19 0.15
N ALA A 20 2.29 5.45 0.59
CA ALA A 20 2.14 4.22 1.35
C ALA A 20 2.71 4.41 2.76
N ASN A 21 1.89 4.13 3.76
CA ASN A 21 2.26 4.22 5.17
C ASN A 21 1.99 2.89 5.86
N VAL A 22 2.90 2.47 6.73
CA VAL A 22 2.71 1.30 7.60
C VAL A 22 2.97 1.73 9.03
N VAL A 23 1.99 1.49 9.91
CA VAL A 23 2.06 1.86 11.33
C VAL A 23 1.88 0.61 12.18
N ASN A 24 2.90 0.28 12.96
CA ASN A 24 2.86 -0.80 13.93
C ASN A 24 2.40 -0.29 15.29
N ARG A 25 1.17 -0.64 15.68
CA ARG A 25 0.64 -0.42 17.04
C ARG A 25 0.70 -1.66 17.92
N CYS A 26 1.20 -2.77 17.40
CA CYS A 26 1.36 -4.01 18.16
C CYS A 26 2.33 -3.79 19.33
N ASN A 27 2.13 -4.53 20.42
CA ASN A 27 3.03 -4.53 21.58
C ASN A 27 4.39 -5.21 21.33
N GLN A 28 4.66 -5.62 20.10
CA GLN A 28 5.89 -6.25 19.65
C GLN A 28 6.34 -5.69 18.29
N PRO A 29 7.62 -5.84 17.91
CA PRO A 29 8.08 -5.42 16.60
C PRO A 29 7.34 -6.15 15.47
N ALA A 30 7.14 -5.45 14.36
CA ALA A 30 6.73 -6.04 13.09
C ALA A 30 7.84 -5.83 12.05
N TYR A 31 7.91 -6.72 11.07
CA TYR A 31 8.94 -6.66 10.03
C TYR A 31 8.26 -6.41 8.70
N LEU A 32 8.64 -5.32 8.05
CA LEU A 32 8.14 -4.91 6.75
C LEU A 32 9.20 -5.23 5.70
N THR A 33 8.91 -6.16 4.79
CA THR A 33 9.72 -6.42 3.60
C THR A 33 9.02 -5.85 2.38
N ILE A 34 9.70 -4.97 1.66
CA ILE A 34 9.19 -4.35 0.46
C ILE A 34 9.88 -4.96 -0.74
N THR A 35 9.10 -5.48 -1.68
CA THR A 35 9.57 -6.01 -2.96
C THR A 35 9.08 -5.11 -4.09
N ARG A 36 9.99 -4.72 -4.98
CA ARG A 36 9.67 -3.89 -6.16
C ARG A 36 9.52 -4.76 -7.41
N SER A 37 9.04 -4.15 -8.50
CA SER A 37 8.86 -4.82 -9.79
C SER A 37 10.15 -5.41 -10.37
N ASP A 38 11.31 -4.83 -10.05
CA ASP A 38 12.64 -5.30 -10.44
C ASP A 38 13.21 -6.38 -9.50
N GLN A 39 12.38 -6.90 -8.59
CA GLN A 39 12.74 -7.90 -7.57
C GLN A 39 13.72 -7.41 -6.50
N THR A 40 14.06 -6.12 -6.48
CA THR A 40 14.83 -5.57 -5.36
C THR A 40 14.00 -5.62 -4.09
N THR A 41 14.64 -5.99 -2.98
CA THR A 41 13.97 -6.12 -1.68
C THR A 41 14.69 -5.34 -0.60
N GLN A 42 13.92 -4.75 0.30
CA GLN A 42 14.41 -4.07 1.50
C GLN A 42 13.54 -4.44 2.69
N THR A 43 14.17 -4.69 3.84
CA THR A 43 13.46 -5.03 5.07
C THR A 43 13.68 -3.96 6.13
N TYR A 44 12.60 -3.58 6.79
CA TYR A 44 12.55 -2.59 7.85
C TYR A 44 11.95 -3.22 9.10
N THR A 45 12.58 -2.97 10.25
CA THR A 45 11.98 -3.30 11.54
C THR A 45 11.12 -2.13 12.00
N LEU A 46 9.84 -2.36 12.21
CA LEU A 46 8.91 -1.41 12.81
C LEU A 46 8.87 -1.67 14.31
N ALA A 47 9.38 -0.72 15.09
CA ALA A 47 9.36 -0.80 16.56
C ALA A 47 7.94 -1.04 17.11
N ALA A 48 7.85 -1.67 18.28
CA ALA A 48 6.59 -1.90 18.96
C ALA A 48 5.90 -0.57 19.32
N GLY A 49 4.58 -0.57 19.33
CA GLY A 49 3.71 0.51 19.81
C GLY A 49 3.52 1.66 18.83
N GLN A 50 4.57 2.18 18.20
CA GLN A 50 4.51 3.35 17.28
C GLN A 50 5.53 3.29 16.13
N GLY A 51 6.05 2.11 15.78
CA GLY A 51 6.96 1.98 14.64
C GLY A 51 6.26 2.36 13.33
N GLN A 52 6.92 3.14 12.47
CA GLN A 52 6.31 3.62 11.23
C GLN A 52 7.26 3.57 10.04
N TYR A 53 6.66 3.36 8.87
CA TYR A 53 7.31 3.50 7.57
C TYR A 53 6.42 4.34 6.66
N HIS A 54 7.03 5.17 5.82
CA HIS A 54 6.34 6.03 4.86
C HIS A 54 7.18 6.15 3.59
N GLU A 55 6.53 6.03 2.43
CA GLU A 55 7.09 6.47 1.15
C GLU A 55 6.02 6.99 0.17
N VAL A 56 6.51 7.68 -0.88
CA VAL A 56 5.73 7.93 -2.10
C VAL A 56 5.75 6.67 -2.95
N ILE A 57 4.60 6.22 -3.41
CA ILE A 57 4.48 5.06 -4.28
C ILE A 57 5.06 5.40 -5.64
N LYS A 58 5.94 4.52 -6.15
CA LYS A 58 6.56 4.71 -7.46
C LYS A 58 6.17 3.56 -8.38
N GLY A 59 5.50 3.89 -9.47
CA GLY A 59 5.15 2.95 -10.53
C GLY A 59 4.32 1.77 -10.04
N GLN A 60 4.55 0.61 -10.66
CA GLN A 60 3.68 -0.56 -10.52
C GLN A 60 4.38 -1.71 -9.79
N GLY A 61 3.59 -2.61 -9.21
CA GLY A 61 4.10 -3.89 -8.69
C GLY A 61 4.87 -3.77 -7.38
N ASN A 62 4.52 -2.80 -6.53
CA ASN A 62 5.07 -2.69 -5.19
C ASN A 62 4.34 -3.68 -4.26
N SER A 63 5.09 -4.46 -3.50
CA SER A 63 4.55 -5.39 -2.51
C SER A 63 5.11 -5.08 -1.14
N TYR A 64 4.23 -4.82 -0.17
CA TYR A 64 4.55 -4.57 1.23
C TYR A 64 4.14 -5.81 2.02
N GLY A 65 5.10 -6.69 2.29
CA GLY A 65 4.91 -7.88 3.10
C GLY A 65 5.21 -7.60 4.56
N VAL A 66 4.27 -7.92 5.46
CA VAL A 66 4.40 -7.68 6.89
C VAL A 66 4.30 -8.99 7.65
N THR A 67 5.25 -9.21 8.57
CA THR A 67 5.34 -10.39 9.44
C THR A 67 5.58 -9.98 10.90
N LEU A 68 5.34 -10.91 11.84
CA LEU A 68 5.75 -10.78 13.25
C LEU A 68 7.04 -11.56 13.56
N ASP A 69 7.60 -12.26 12.56
CA ASP A 69 8.86 -13.01 12.62
C ASP A 69 9.88 -12.35 11.66
N PRO A 70 11.14 -12.14 12.08
CA PRO A 70 12.16 -11.50 11.23
C PRO A 70 12.54 -12.31 9.98
N ASN A 71 12.24 -13.61 9.94
CA ASN A 71 12.59 -14.50 8.84
C ASN A 71 11.51 -14.48 7.74
N TYR A 72 11.44 -13.36 7.00
CA TYR A 72 10.44 -13.15 5.95
C TYR A 72 10.38 -14.30 4.94
N TYR A 73 11.52 -14.77 4.42
CA TYR A 73 11.56 -15.81 3.37
C TYR A 73 11.41 -17.24 3.88
N SER A 74 11.19 -17.45 5.17
CA SER A 74 10.86 -18.78 5.68
C SER A 74 9.51 -19.23 5.10
N PRO A 75 9.38 -20.50 4.65
CA PRO A 75 8.15 -21.04 4.10
C PRO A 75 7.03 -21.18 5.14
N ASN A 76 7.36 -21.06 6.44
CA ASN A 76 6.40 -21.21 7.53
C ASN A 76 6.06 -19.88 8.21
N THR A 77 6.63 -18.76 7.75
CA THR A 77 6.37 -17.44 8.35
C THR A 77 5.09 -16.87 7.74
N PRO A 78 4.01 -16.64 8.52
CA PRO A 78 2.79 -16.02 7.99
C PRO A 78 3.04 -14.57 7.56
N LYS A 79 2.46 -14.17 6.43
CA LYS A 79 2.69 -12.86 5.80
C LYS A 79 1.36 -12.21 5.45
N LEU A 80 1.17 -10.97 5.91
CA LEU A 80 0.17 -10.08 5.32
C LEU A 80 0.82 -9.36 4.15
N ILE A 81 0.26 -9.50 2.95
CA ILE A 81 0.78 -8.89 1.73
C ILE A 81 -0.17 -7.77 1.32
N TRP A 82 0.37 -6.57 1.20
CA TRP A 82 -0.32 -5.42 0.64
C TRP A 82 0.34 -5.04 -0.69
N GLY A 83 -0.35 -5.28 -1.80
CA GLY A 83 0.12 -4.92 -3.14
C GLY A 83 -0.37 -3.54 -3.54
N VAL A 84 0.48 -2.74 -4.20
CA VAL A 84 0.14 -1.41 -4.70
C VAL A 84 0.78 -1.12 -6.06
N SER A 85 0.00 -0.54 -6.97
CA SER A 85 0.47 0.02 -8.23
C SER A 85 -0.11 1.41 -8.44
N ASP A 86 0.73 2.37 -8.76
CA ASP A 86 0.34 3.73 -9.11
C ASP A 86 0.45 3.92 -10.63
N VAL A 87 -0.71 4.07 -11.29
CA VAL A 87 -0.84 4.24 -12.74
C VAL A 87 -1.81 5.39 -12.99
N PRO A 88 -1.32 6.64 -13.12
CA PRO A 88 -2.18 7.80 -13.21
C PRO A 88 -3.27 7.64 -14.29
N PRO A 89 -4.54 7.98 -13.99
CA PRO A 89 -5.02 8.66 -12.78
C PRO A 89 -5.51 7.70 -11.66
N THR A 90 -5.06 6.44 -11.66
CA THR A 90 -5.60 5.38 -10.80
C THR A 90 -4.52 4.74 -9.94
N LEU A 91 -4.79 4.64 -8.65
CA LEU A 91 -4.01 3.83 -7.73
C LEU A 91 -4.72 2.50 -7.48
N TYR A 92 -4.03 1.39 -7.69
CA TYR A 92 -4.54 0.05 -7.48
C TYR A 92 -3.94 -0.54 -6.21
N TYR A 93 -4.73 -1.26 -5.43
CA TYR A 93 -4.22 -1.99 -4.27
C TYR A 93 -5.01 -3.26 -3.97
N SER A 94 -4.39 -4.19 -3.27
CA SER A 94 -5.00 -5.41 -2.77
C SER A 94 -4.35 -5.83 -1.45
N VAL A 95 -5.10 -6.59 -0.64
CA VAL A 95 -4.56 -7.21 0.58
C VAL A 95 -4.84 -8.69 0.56
N ASN A 96 -3.80 -9.48 0.76
CA ASN A 96 -3.80 -10.93 0.73
C ASN A 96 -2.87 -11.48 1.82
N THR A 97 -2.84 -12.80 1.96
CA THR A 97 -1.93 -13.47 2.90
C THR A 97 -1.19 -14.60 2.21
N VAL A 98 0.01 -14.88 2.68
CA VAL A 98 0.83 -16.02 2.26
C VAL A 98 1.29 -16.75 3.51
N ASP A 99 1.20 -18.08 3.51
CA ASP A 99 1.53 -18.94 4.64
C ASP A 99 0.75 -18.63 5.95
N GLY A 100 -0.40 -17.94 5.82
CA GLY A 100 -1.29 -17.56 6.93
C GLY A 100 -1.38 -16.05 7.20
N ASN A 101 -2.27 -15.65 8.11
CA ASN A 101 -2.43 -14.26 8.54
C ASN A 101 -1.71 -14.01 9.88
N PRO A 102 -0.59 -13.25 9.92
CA PRO A 102 0.11 -12.97 11.17
C PRO A 102 -0.72 -12.13 12.15
N PHE A 103 -1.75 -11.44 11.67
CA PHE A 103 -2.61 -10.56 12.46
C PHE A 103 -4.02 -11.14 12.70
N ALA A 104 -4.24 -12.45 12.52
CA ALA A 104 -5.58 -13.06 12.63
C ALA A 104 -6.28 -12.77 13.97
N ASN A 105 -5.52 -12.74 15.07
CA ASN A 105 -6.02 -12.49 16.43
C ASN A 105 -5.77 -11.06 16.92
N LEU A 106 -5.07 -10.25 16.13
CA LEU A 106 -4.64 -8.89 16.51
C LEU A 106 -5.38 -7.80 15.71
N GLY A 107 -5.79 -8.12 14.49
CA GLY A 107 -6.41 -7.18 13.57
C GLY A 107 -5.40 -6.34 12.80
N PHE A 108 -5.88 -5.80 11.67
CA PHE A 108 -5.22 -4.74 10.92
C PHE A 108 -6.30 -3.89 10.23
N SER A 109 -5.92 -2.71 9.75
CA SER A 109 -6.78 -1.92 8.86
C SER A 109 -5.95 -1.13 7.86
N LEU A 110 -6.20 -1.34 6.58
CA LEU A 110 -5.78 -0.47 5.50
C LEU A 110 -6.85 0.61 5.31
N VAL A 111 -6.49 1.86 5.58
CA VAL A 111 -7.37 3.04 5.38
C VAL A 111 -6.84 3.90 4.26
N THR A 112 -7.72 4.67 3.64
CA THR A 112 -7.40 5.58 2.53
C THR A 112 -7.83 7.00 2.87
N SER A 113 -7.09 8.01 2.39
CA SER A 113 -7.52 9.41 2.43
C SER A 113 -8.59 9.75 1.39
N ASP A 114 -8.75 8.91 0.36
CA ASP A 114 -9.72 9.10 -0.70
C ASP A 114 -11.05 8.42 -0.35
N SER A 115 -12.11 9.23 -0.21
CA SER A 115 -13.46 8.78 0.15
C SER A 115 -14.12 7.88 -0.90
N THR A 116 -13.59 7.80 -2.12
CA THR A 116 -14.13 6.97 -3.20
C THR A 116 -13.68 5.50 -3.12
N CYS A 117 -12.70 5.19 -2.27
CA CYS A 117 -12.23 3.83 -2.05
C CYS A 117 -12.52 3.30 -0.64
N SER A 118 -12.68 1.99 -0.57
CA SER A 118 -13.00 1.29 0.68
C SER A 118 -11.75 0.82 1.40
N GLY A 119 -11.67 1.04 2.71
CA GLY A 119 -10.65 0.39 3.54
C GLY A 119 -10.75 -1.14 3.54
N VAL A 120 -9.72 -1.80 4.07
CA VAL A 120 -9.62 -3.26 4.17
C VAL A 120 -9.19 -3.65 5.57
N ASN A 121 -9.97 -4.49 6.26
CA ASN A 121 -9.69 -4.98 7.61
C ASN A 121 -9.59 -6.51 7.68
N SER A 122 -9.73 -7.19 6.53
CA SER A 122 -9.59 -8.63 6.38
C SER A 122 -9.03 -8.92 4.99
N PRO A 123 -8.07 -9.86 4.84
CA PRO A 123 -7.49 -10.16 3.55
C PRO A 123 -8.54 -10.85 2.68
N ASP A 124 -8.76 -10.33 1.48
CA ASP A 124 -9.75 -10.87 0.54
C ASP A 124 -9.23 -11.00 -0.89
N ALA A 125 -7.97 -10.63 -1.12
CA ALA A 125 -7.28 -10.65 -2.41
C ALA A 125 -7.99 -9.84 -3.51
N ARG A 126 -8.98 -8.99 -3.17
CA ARG A 126 -9.69 -8.17 -4.16
C ARG A 126 -8.87 -6.94 -4.49
N THR A 127 -8.62 -6.74 -5.78
CA THR A 127 -8.07 -5.48 -6.29
C THR A 127 -9.12 -4.38 -6.17
N ARG A 128 -8.71 -3.25 -5.63
CA ARG A 128 -9.48 -2.02 -5.47
C ARG A 128 -8.74 -0.88 -6.13
N THR A 129 -9.47 0.21 -6.37
CA THR A 129 -8.95 1.42 -7.02
C THR A 129 -9.23 2.63 -6.17
N CYS A 130 -8.28 3.57 -6.16
CA CYS A 130 -8.43 4.93 -5.67
C CYS A 130 -8.11 5.92 -6.78
N GLY A 131 -8.54 7.17 -6.59
CA GLY A 131 -8.00 8.29 -7.35
C GLY A 131 -6.50 8.46 -7.10
N ASP A 132 -5.85 9.11 -8.05
CA ASP A 132 -4.45 9.49 -7.97
C ASP A 132 -4.17 10.31 -6.69
N GLY A 133 -2.97 10.15 -6.12
CA GLY A 133 -2.55 10.89 -4.94
C GLY A 133 -3.13 10.41 -3.62
N ALA A 134 -3.93 9.33 -3.63
CA ALA A 134 -4.48 8.76 -2.41
C ALA A 134 -3.36 8.33 -1.44
N GLN A 135 -3.54 8.66 -0.16
CA GLN A 135 -2.72 8.15 0.92
C GLN A 135 -3.34 6.84 1.42
N LEU A 136 -2.57 5.76 1.37
CA LEU A 136 -2.91 4.48 1.94
C LEU A 136 -2.12 4.25 3.22
N THR A 137 -2.80 3.89 4.30
CA THR A 137 -2.19 3.62 5.61
C THR A 137 -2.59 2.26 6.13
N LEU A 138 -1.63 1.34 6.20
CA LEU A 138 -1.77 0.04 6.81
C LEU A 138 -1.45 0.14 8.32
N ASN A 139 -2.48 -0.02 9.13
CA ASN A 139 -2.40 -0.01 10.59
C ASN A 139 -2.40 -1.46 11.09
N LEU A 140 -1.42 -1.82 11.89
CA LEU A 140 -1.29 -3.14 12.52
C LEU A 140 -1.64 -3.02 14.02
N CYS A 141 -2.49 -3.89 14.56
CA CYS A 141 -2.89 -3.93 15.98
C CYS A 141 -3.28 -2.56 16.62
#